data_AF-A0A4Z0NZ71-F1
#
_entry.id   AF-A0A4Z0NZ71-F1
#
_cell.length_a   1.000
_cell.length_b   1.000
_cell.length_c   1.000
_cell.angle_alpha   90.00
_cell.angle_beta   90.00
_cell.angle_gamma   90.00
#
_symmetry.space_group_name_H-M   'P 1'
#
loop_
_entity.id
_entity.type
_entity.pdbx_description
1 polymer ?
#
loop_
_entity_poly.entity_id
_entity_poly.type
_entity_poly.pdbx_seq_one_letter_code
_entity_poly.pdbx_strand_id
1 'polypeptide(L)'
;MSDDNSHSSDTVNSKKGFFSLLLSQLFHGEPKNRDELLALIRDSGQNELIDEDTRDMLEGVMDIADQRVRDIMIPRSQMITLKRNQTLDECLDVIIESAHSRFPVISEDKDHIEG
;
A
#
# COMPACT_ATOMS: atom_id res chain seq x y z
N MET A 1 16.08 -63.04 -15.72
CA MET A 1 17.08 -62.26 -14.98
C MET A 1 17.83 -61.42 -15.99
N SER A 2 17.50 -60.14 -16.02
CA SER A 2 18.32 -59.00 -16.44
C SER A 2 17.40 -57.79 -16.32
N ASP A 3 17.53 -57.11 -15.19
CA ASP A 3 17.08 -55.74 -15.01
C ASP A 3 17.86 -54.85 -15.98
N ASP A 4 17.21 -53.87 -16.61
CA ASP A 4 17.81 -52.54 -16.63
C ASP A 4 16.79 -51.42 -16.82
N ASN A 5 17.02 -50.37 -16.03
CA ASN A 5 16.25 -49.14 -15.91
C ASN A 5 16.41 -48.25 -17.15
N SER A 6 15.38 -47.45 -17.47
CA SER A 6 15.62 -46.04 -17.75
C SER A 6 14.38 -45.17 -17.51
N HIS A 7 14.66 -44.08 -16.82
CA HIS A 7 13.76 -43.13 -16.20
C HIS A 7 13.28 -42.04 -17.17
N SER A 8 12.06 -41.58 -16.91
CA SER A 8 11.65 -40.17 -16.93
C SER A 8 11.69 -39.39 -18.25
N SER A 9 10.54 -39.37 -18.93
CA SER A 9 10.15 -38.25 -19.78
C SER A 9 9.62 -37.10 -18.91
N ASP A 10 10.51 -36.24 -18.41
CA ASP A 10 10.12 -34.93 -17.88
C ASP A 10 10.65 -33.84 -18.82
N THR A 11 9.88 -33.58 -19.87
CA THR A 11 10.01 -32.39 -20.70
C THR A 11 9.55 -31.16 -19.92
N VAL A 12 10.44 -30.53 -19.16
CA VAL A 12 10.25 -29.15 -18.71
C VAL A 12 11.59 -28.41 -18.70
N ASN A 13 11.88 -27.63 -19.75
CA ASN A 13 12.51 -26.31 -19.61
C ASN A 13 12.75 -25.62 -20.96
N SER A 14 11.84 -24.71 -21.33
CA SER A 14 12.10 -23.64 -22.32
C SER A 14 11.96 -22.24 -21.70
N LYS A 15 11.49 -22.13 -20.44
CA LYS A 15 11.24 -20.84 -19.78
C LYS A 15 12.45 -20.23 -19.07
N LYS A 16 13.65 -20.81 -19.16
CA LYS A 16 14.85 -20.28 -18.47
C LYS A 16 15.58 -19.17 -19.22
N GLY A 17 15.27 -18.92 -20.50
CA GLY A 17 15.99 -17.93 -21.33
C GLY A 17 15.47 -16.49 -21.24
N PHE A 18 14.16 -16.29 -21.19
CA PHE A 18 13.57 -14.95 -21.19
C PHE A 18 13.63 -14.28 -19.82
N PHE A 19 13.31 -15.04 -18.76
CA PHE A 19 13.40 -14.53 -17.40
C PHE A 19 14.85 -14.27 -16.99
N SER A 20 15.84 -15.03 -17.47
CA SER A 20 17.24 -14.77 -17.15
C SER A 20 17.81 -13.56 -17.89
N LEU A 21 17.34 -13.27 -19.11
CA LEU A 21 17.72 -12.06 -19.83
C LEU A 21 17.13 -10.80 -19.14
N LEU A 22 15.85 -10.88 -18.75
CA LEU A 22 15.19 -9.83 -17.96
C LEU A 22 15.81 -9.68 -16.57
N LEU A 23 16.13 -10.79 -15.89
CA LEU A 23 16.84 -10.79 -14.61
C LEU A 23 18.26 -10.22 -14.76
N SER A 24 18.95 -10.50 -15.86
CA SER A 24 20.28 -9.94 -16.15
C SER A 24 20.26 -8.44 -16.45
N GLN A 25 19.15 -7.92 -17.01
CA GLN A 25 18.93 -6.48 -17.16
C GLN A 25 18.45 -5.81 -15.85
N LEU A 26 17.73 -6.55 -14.99
CA LEU A 26 17.39 -6.15 -13.62
C LEU A 26 18.61 -6.06 -12.70
N PHE A 27 19.71 -6.77 -12.99
CA PHE A 27 20.97 -6.66 -12.24
C PHE A 27 21.86 -5.47 -12.67
N HIS A 28 21.28 -4.30 -12.95
CA HIS A 28 22.00 -3.03 -12.85
C HIS A 28 22.28 -2.69 -11.37
N GLY A 29 23.03 -3.56 -10.68
CA GLY A 29 23.28 -3.46 -9.24
C GLY A 29 22.03 -3.64 -8.38
N GLU A 30 22.19 -4.26 -7.21
CA GLU A 30 21.16 -4.18 -6.18
C GLU A 30 21.02 -2.71 -5.74
N PRO A 31 19.80 -2.14 -5.70
CA PRO A 31 19.62 -0.74 -5.30
C PRO A 31 20.16 -0.55 -3.88
N LYS A 32 21.04 0.42 -3.71
CA LYS A 32 21.77 0.65 -2.46
C LYS A 32 21.16 1.73 -1.60
N ASN A 33 20.21 2.49 -2.14
CA ASN A 33 19.51 3.56 -1.46
C ASN A 33 18.08 3.72 -2.01
N ARG A 34 17.30 4.58 -1.34
CA ARG A 34 15.89 4.86 -1.65
C ARG A 34 15.70 5.36 -3.08
N ASP A 35 16.57 6.26 -3.53
CA ASP A 35 16.46 6.90 -4.85
C ASP A 35 16.70 5.88 -5.99
N GLU A 36 17.68 4.98 -5.81
CA GLU A 36 17.94 3.88 -6.72
C GLU A 36 16.77 2.89 -6.79
N LEU A 37 16.15 2.57 -5.64
CA LEU A 37 14.97 1.70 -5.61
C LEU A 37 13.77 2.35 -6.32
N LEU A 38 13.55 3.65 -6.14
CA LEU A 38 12.49 4.39 -6.84
C LEU A 38 12.73 4.44 -8.35
N ALA A 39 13.98 4.67 -8.77
CA ALA A 39 14.33 4.63 -10.19
C ALA A 39 14.03 3.26 -10.82
N LEU A 40 14.34 2.17 -10.11
CA LEU A 40 14.04 0.80 -10.54
C LEU A 40 12.52 0.54 -10.65
N ILE A 41 11.72 0.99 -9.68
CA ILE A 41 10.26 0.85 -9.70
C ILE A 41 9.67 1.58 -10.92
N ARG A 42 10.15 2.80 -11.21
CA ARG A 42 9.70 3.60 -12.36
C ARG A 42 10.05 2.96 -13.68
N ASP A 43 11.29 2.48 -13.83
CA ASP A 43 11.73 1.77 -15.03
C ASP A 43 10.93 0.47 -15.23
N SER A 44 10.64 -0.25 -14.14
CA SER A 44 9.80 -1.46 -14.19
C SER A 44 8.40 -1.17 -14.71
N GLY A 45 7.79 -0.05 -14.31
CA GLY A 45 6.50 0.40 -14.84
C GLY A 45 6.57 0.82 -16.31
N GLN A 46 7.63 1.55 -16.70
CA GLN A 46 7.83 1.98 -18.10
C GLN A 46 8.07 0.80 -19.05
N ASN A 47 8.73 -0.25 -18.57
CA ASN A 47 8.97 -1.48 -19.31
C ASN A 47 7.79 -2.47 -19.24
N GLU A 48 6.63 -2.04 -18.72
CA GLU A 48 5.40 -2.84 -18.59
C GLU A 48 5.59 -4.13 -17.78
N LEU A 49 6.59 -4.18 -16.89
CA LEU A 49 6.83 -5.32 -15.99
C LEU A 49 5.85 -5.33 -14.82
N ILE A 50 5.40 -4.15 -14.43
CA ILE A 50 4.35 -3.90 -13.43
C ILE A 50 3.33 -2.93 -14.03
N ASP A 51 2.07 -3.05 -13.62
CA ASP A 51 1.04 -2.10 -14.01
C ASP A 51 1.16 -0.77 -13.24
N GLU A 52 0.40 0.22 -13.69
CA GLU A 52 0.39 1.56 -13.12
C GLU A 52 -0.06 1.56 -11.65
N ASP A 53 -1.11 0.78 -11.31
CA ASP A 53 -1.60 0.66 -9.94
C ASP A 53 -0.50 0.10 -9.01
N THR A 54 0.25 -0.91 -9.46
CA THR A 54 1.35 -1.51 -8.71
C THR A 54 2.50 -0.53 -8.53
N ARG A 55 2.87 0.22 -9.58
CA ARG A 55 3.88 1.28 -9.48
C ARG A 55 3.48 2.31 -8.42
N ASP A 56 2.25 2.82 -8.51
CA ASP A 56 1.76 3.88 -7.62
C ASP A 56 1.64 3.40 -6.17
N MET A 57 1.23 2.14 -5.96
CA MET A 57 1.26 1.52 -4.63
C MET A 57 2.69 1.43 -4.07
N LEU A 58 3.66 0.98 -4.88
CA LEU A 58 5.05 0.84 -4.43
C LEU A 58 5.68 2.20 -4.11
N GLU A 59 5.47 3.22 -4.94
CA GLU A 59 5.92 4.59 -4.65
C GLU A 59 5.24 5.13 -3.39
N GLY A 60 3.93 4.94 -3.24
CA GLY A 60 3.18 5.35 -2.06
C GLY A 60 3.67 4.71 -0.76
N VAL A 61 4.03 3.42 -0.78
CA VAL A 61 4.62 2.73 0.38
C VAL A 61 5.95 3.37 0.79
N MET A 62 6.80 3.71 -0.19
CA MET A 62 8.07 4.38 0.09
C MET A 62 7.85 5.75 0.71
N ASP A 63 6.81 6.49 0.29
CA ASP A 63 6.50 7.83 0.82
C ASP A 63 5.90 7.79 2.23
N ILE A 64 5.11 6.76 2.56
CA ILE A 64 4.56 6.57 3.92
C ILE A 64 5.68 6.49 4.97
N ALA A 65 6.85 5.93 4.63
CA ALA A 65 7.98 5.83 5.56
C ALA A 65 8.50 7.21 6.04
N ASP A 66 8.31 8.26 5.24
CA ASP A 66 8.78 9.61 5.54
C ASP A 66 7.65 10.53 6.05
N GLN A 67 6.39 10.09 5.96
CA GLN A 67 5.22 10.86 6.41
C GLN A 67 5.08 10.88 7.93
N ARG A 68 4.69 12.04 8.46
CA ARG A 68 4.35 12.22 9.88
C ARG A 68 2.83 12.33 10.02
N VAL A 69 2.31 12.02 11.21
CA VAL A 69 0.86 12.12 11.51
C VAL A 69 0.26 13.46 11.09
N ARG A 70 0.98 14.56 11.35
CA ARG A 70 0.52 15.90 10.99
C ARG A 70 0.38 16.16 9.49
N ASP A 71 1.05 15.37 8.65
CA ASP A 71 1.04 15.52 7.20
C ASP A 71 -0.23 14.91 6.58
N ILE A 72 -0.91 14.01 7.33
CA ILE A 72 -2.11 13.30 6.87
C ILE A 72 -3.36 13.47 7.76
N MET A 73 -3.22 14.04 8.96
CA MET A 73 -4.34 14.22 9.88
C MET A 73 -5.37 15.23 9.37
N ILE A 74 -6.64 15.03 9.73
CA ILE A 74 -7.67 16.06 9.53
C ILE A 74 -7.46 17.19 10.56
N PRO A 75 -7.31 18.46 10.14
CA PRO A 75 -7.13 19.56 11.08
C PRO A 75 -8.32 19.67 12.05
N ARG A 76 -8.03 20.00 13.31
CA ARG A 76 -9.04 20.09 14.39
C ARG A 76 -10.27 20.93 14.03
N SER A 77 -10.06 22.05 13.35
CA SER A 77 -11.14 22.96 12.93
C SER A 77 -12.10 22.28 11.94
N GLN A 78 -11.61 21.32 11.16
CA GLN A 78 -12.34 20.58 10.14
C GLN A 78 -12.90 19.24 10.65
N MET A 79 -12.54 18.80 11.87
CA MET A 79 -13.08 17.56 12.43
C MET A 79 -14.58 17.66 12.68
N ILE A 80 -15.31 16.64 12.22
CA ILE A 80 -16.70 16.37 12.60
C ILE A 80 -16.68 15.54 13.88
N THR A 81 -17.38 15.99 14.91
CA THR A 81 -17.34 15.42 16.27
C THR A 81 -18.76 15.30 16.83
N LEU A 82 -18.97 14.34 17.72
CA LEU A 82 -20.20 14.23 18.50
C LEU A 82 -19.96 14.75 19.93
N LYS A 83 -20.97 15.27 20.60
CA LYS A 83 -20.88 15.68 22.01
C LYS A 83 -21.43 14.58 22.91
N ARG A 84 -20.80 14.36 24.07
CA ARG A 84 -21.22 13.35 25.05
C ARG A 84 -22.69 13.44 25.45
N ASN A 85 -23.22 14.66 25.53
CA ASN A 85 -24.57 14.96 26.00
C ASN A 85 -25.56 15.20 24.84
N GLN A 86 -25.20 14.92 23.59
CA GLN A 86 -26.15 14.94 22.47
C GLN A 86 -27.15 13.79 22.59
N THR A 87 -28.38 14.05 22.18
CA THR A 87 -29.38 13.00 22.04
C THR A 87 -29.03 12.06 20.89
N LEU A 88 -29.64 10.88 20.88
CA LEU A 88 -29.41 9.91 19.80
C LEU A 88 -29.83 10.46 18.44
N ASP A 89 -30.97 11.16 18.37
CA ASP A 89 -31.49 11.71 17.12
C ASP A 89 -30.54 12.78 16.54
N GLU A 90 -30.04 13.69 17.37
CA GLU A 90 -29.03 14.68 16.95
C GLU A 90 -27.73 14.03 16.48
N CYS A 91 -27.31 12.93 17.11
CA CYS A 91 -26.14 12.17 16.65
C CYS A 91 -26.41 11.54 15.29
N LEU A 92 -27.59 10.95 15.08
CA LEU A 92 -27.95 10.30 13.82
C LEU A 92 -27.97 11.28 12.65
N ASP A 93 -28.45 12.50 12.86
CA ASP A 93 -28.42 13.56 11.84
C ASP A 93 -26.98 13.82 11.36
N VAL A 94 -26.04 14.02 12.29
CA VAL A 94 -24.62 14.25 11.98
C VAL A 94 -23.99 13.02 11.28
N ILE A 95 -24.31 11.81 11.75
CA ILE A 95 -23.75 10.56 11.20
C ILE A 95 -24.21 10.36 9.75
N ILE A 96 -25.50 10.55 9.48
CA ILE A 96 -26.07 10.35 8.15
C ILE A 96 -25.58 11.43 7.18
N GLU A 97 -25.52 12.69 7.61
CA GLU A 97 -25.07 13.81 6.77
C GLU A 97 -23.59 13.69 6.40
N SER A 98 -22.73 13.35 7.36
CA SER A 98 -21.29 13.24 7.13
C SER A 98 -20.86 11.93 6.46
N ALA A 99 -21.67 10.87 6.57
CA ALA A 99 -21.39 9.53 6.07
C ALA A 99 -20.03 8.96 6.52
N HIS A 100 -19.55 9.33 7.71
CA HIS A 100 -18.34 8.77 8.30
C HIS A 100 -18.64 7.54 9.18
N SER A 101 -17.69 6.61 9.27
CA SER A 101 -17.86 5.41 10.09
C SER A 101 -17.49 5.60 11.57
N ARG A 102 -16.71 6.63 11.91
CA ARG A 102 -16.20 6.90 13.27
C ARG A 102 -16.17 8.39 13.54
N PHE A 103 -16.44 8.75 14.79
CA PHE A 103 -16.53 10.13 15.26
C PHE A 103 -15.84 10.25 16.61
N PRO A 104 -14.92 11.22 16.79
CA PRO A 104 -14.46 11.58 18.12
C PRO A 104 -15.64 12.13 18.93
N VAL A 105 -15.80 11.63 20.15
CA VAL A 105 -16.77 12.12 21.13
C VAL A 105 -16.09 13.12 22.05
N ILE A 106 -16.64 14.33 22.14
CA ILE A 106 -16.10 15.43 22.94
C ILE A 106 -16.99 15.73 24.15
N SER A 107 -16.39 16.26 25.21
CA SER A 107 -17.13 16.76 26.37
C SER A 107 -17.54 18.23 26.20
N GLU A 108 -16.69 19.16 26.66
CA GLU A 108 -16.94 20.61 26.63
C GLU A 108 -16.53 21.22 25.29
N ASP A 109 -15.36 20.83 24.80
CA ASP A 109 -14.75 21.34 23.58
C ASP A 109 -13.91 20.25 22.87
N LYS A 110 -13.34 20.62 21.71
CA LYS A 110 -12.51 19.70 20.91
C LYS A 110 -11.13 19.41 21.54
N ASP A 111 -10.78 20.00 22.69
CA ASP A 111 -9.54 19.65 23.42
C ASP A 111 -9.75 18.41 24.28
N HIS A 112 -10.99 18.09 24.64
CA HIS A 112 -11.32 17.01 25.56
C HIS A 112 -12.08 15.89 24.83
N ILE A 113 -11.32 14.91 24.30
CA ILE A 113 -11.86 13.70 23.66
C ILE A 113 -12.13 12.63 24.72
N GLU A 114 -13.34 12.06 24.73
CA GLU A 114 -13.75 10.99 25.65
C GLU A 114 -13.76 9.59 25.02
N GLY A 115 -13.82 9.49 23.68
CA GLY A 115 -13.83 8.20 22.96
C GLY A 115 -14.06 8.32 21.46
#